data_AF-A0ABD3BM52-F1
#
_entry.id   AF-A0ABD3BM52-F1
#
_cell.length_a   1.000
_cell.length_b   1.000
_cell.length_c   1.000
_cell.angle_alpha   90.00
_cell.angle_beta   90.00
_cell.angle_gamma   90.00
#
_symmetry.space_group_name_H-M   'P 1'
#
loop_
_entity.id
_entity.type
_entity.pdbx_description
1 polymer ?
#
loop_
_entity_poly.entity_id
_entity_poly.type
_entity_poly.pdbx_seq_one_letter_code
_entity_poly.pdbx_strand_id
1 'polypeptide(L)'
;MLIQDNGDPIDSLAQVIYPNIEERIEDLKYLQNRAILAPTLDVVDAVNEYMIENMSGDYHKYFSSNTVCKSDSTGYVRRCAHA
;
A
#
# COMPACT_ATOMS: atom_id res chain seq x y z
N MET A 1 -13.63 14.93 -9.17
CA MET A 1 -14.33 14.55 -7.93
C MET A 1 -13.56 15.16 -6.78
N LEU A 2 -14.22 15.88 -5.88
CA LEU A 2 -13.63 16.45 -4.68
C LEU A 2 -14.23 15.71 -3.49
N ILE A 3 -13.39 15.24 -2.57
CA ILE A 3 -13.81 14.61 -1.33
C ILE A 3 -13.91 15.73 -0.30
N GLN A 4 -15.07 15.85 0.35
CA GLN A 4 -15.25 16.77 1.47
C GLN A 4 -14.69 16.11 2.72
N ASP A 5 -13.86 16.85 3.46
CA ASP A 5 -13.29 16.39 4.72
C ASP A 5 -14.33 16.54 5.83
N ASN A 6 -14.81 15.41 6.36
CA ASN A 6 -15.75 15.41 7.48
C ASN A 6 -15.05 15.13 8.81
N GLY A 7 -13.76 15.49 8.92
CA GLY A 7 -12.91 15.19 10.07
C GLY A 7 -11.50 14.84 9.61
N ASP A 8 -11.12 13.56 9.74
CA ASP A 8 -9.82 13.09 9.27
C ASP A 8 -9.84 12.91 7.74
N PRO A 9 -8.92 13.58 7.00
CA PRO A 9 -8.87 13.49 5.55
C PRO A 9 -8.45 12.11 5.04
N ILE A 10 -7.62 11.36 5.78
CA ILE A 10 -7.21 10.00 5.43
C ILE A 10 -8.38 9.04 5.64
N ASP A 11 -9.14 9.18 6.74
CA ASP A 11 -10.38 8.40 6.94
C ASP A 11 -11.39 8.66 5.82
N SER A 12 -11.64 9.92 5.52
CA SER A 12 -12.57 10.32 4.46
C SER A 12 -12.15 9.73 3.10
N LEU A 13 -10.85 9.73 2.81
CA LEU A 13 -10.30 9.14 1.60
C LEU A 13 -10.43 7.61 1.59
N ALA A 14 -10.10 6.95 2.69
CA ALA A 14 -10.21 5.51 2.85
C ALA A 14 -11.64 5.03 2.68
N GLN A 15 -12.63 5.72 3.26
CA GLN A 15 -14.04 5.35 3.11
C GLN A 15 -14.57 5.54 1.68
N VAL A 16 -14.14 6.60 0.99
CA VAL A 16 -14.55 6.86 -0.40
C VAL A 16 -13.91 5.87 -1.36
N ILE A 17 -12.61 5.61 -1.20
CA ILE A 17 -11.85 4.75 -2.11
C ILE A 17 -12.01 3.27 -1.74
N TYR A 18 -12.21 2.91 -0.49
CA TYR A 18 -12.37 1.53 -0.01
C TYR A 18 -13.61 1.37 0.91
N PRO A 19 -14.83 1.58 0.40
CA PRO A 19 -16.04 1.38 1.20
C PRO A 19 -16.21 -0.07 1.68
N ASN A 20 -16.48 -0.26 2.97
CA ASN A 20 -16.67 -1.57 3.61
C ASN A 20 -15.48 -2.52 3.38
N ILE A 21 -14.26 -2.03 3.58
CA ILE A 21 -13.03 -2.79 3.31
C ILE A 21 -12.98 -4.15 4.01
N GLU A 22 -13.45 -4.24 5.26
CA GLU A 22 -13.46 -5.50 6.02
C GLU A 22 -14.28 -6.62 5.32
N GLU A 23 -15.40 -6.27 4.69
CA GLU A 23 -16.25 -7.23 3.97
C GLU A 23 -15.70 -7.60 2.59
N ARG A 24 -14.72 -6.84 2.08
CA ARG A 24 -14.25 -6.90 0.69
C ARG A 24 -12.76 -7.20 0.58
N ILE A 25 -12.06 -7.40 1.70
CA ILE A 25 -10.61 -7.55 1.73
C ILE A 25 -10.12 -8.80 0.96
N GLU A 26 -10.96 -9.83 0.84
CA GLU A 26 -10.66 -11.04 0.05
C GLU A 26 -11.02 -10.90 -1.43
N ASP A 27 -11.74 -9.84 -1.83
CA ASP A 27 -12.09 -9.59 -3.23
C ASP A 27 -10.94 -8.88 -3.96
N LEU A 28 -10.10 -9.68 -4.62
CA LEU A 28 -8.96 -9.19 -5.40
C LEU A 28 -9.37 -8.15 -6.46
N LYS A 29 -10.52 -8.32 -7.13
CA LYS A 29 -10.96 -7.38 -8.17
C LYS A 29 -11.40 -6.05 -7.57
N TYR A 30 -12.01 -6.10 -6.39
CA TYR A 30 -12.34 -4.90 -5.62
C TYR A 30 -11.06 -4.12 -5.29
N LEU A 31 -10.03 -4.79 -4.78
CA LEU A 31 -8.76 -4.14 -4.39
C LEU A 31 -7.97 -3.60 -5.59
N GLN A 32 -7.84 -4.38 -6.67
CA GLN A 32 -6.98 -4.03 -7.81
C GLN A 32 -7.39 -2.77 -8.58
N ASN A 33 -8.67 -2.42 -8.54
CA ASN A 33 -9.19 -1.27 -9.29
C ASN A 33 -9.19 0.04 -8.47
N ARG A 34 -8.56 0.03 -7.29
CA ARG A 34 -8.56 1.14 -6.33
C ARG A 34 -7.13 1.45 -5.92
N ALA A 35 -6.75 2.71 -5.95
CA ALA A 35 -5.43 3.17 -5.52
C ALA A 35 -5.54 4.56 -4.90
N ILE A 36 -4.74 4.80 -3.87
CA ILE A 36 -4.54 6.11 -3.27
C ILE A 36 -3.15 6.59 -3.69
N LEU A 37 -3.09 7.73 -4.37
CA LEU A 37 -1.83 8.36 -4.78
C LEU A 37 -1.65 9.65 -4.00
N ALA A 38 -0.48 9.82 -3.40
CA ALA A 38 -0.11 11.01 -2.66
C ALA A 38 1.18 11.64 -3.24
N PRO A 39 1.35 12.96 -3.10
CA PRO A 39 2.48 13.67 -3.70
C PRO A 39 3.82 13.44 -3.01
N THR A 40 3.82 13.03 -1.73
CA THR A 40 5.03 12.81 -0.92
C THR A 40 5.02 11.44 -0.27
N LEU A 41 6.21 10.91 0.01
CA LEU A 41 6.38 9.61 0.66
C LEU A 41 5.76 9.60 2.07
N ASP A 42 5.97 10.66 2.86
CA ASP A 42 5.40 10.79 4.21
C ASP A 42 3.87 10.64 4.23
N VAL A 43 3.19 11.14 3.20
CA VAL A 43 1.73 11.02 3.10
C VAL A 43 1.32 9.62 2.65
N VAL A 44 2.09 8.98 1.76
CA VAL A 44 1.89 7.56 1.40
C VAL A 44 2.05 6.68 2.65
N ASP A 45 3.06 6.93 3.47
CA ASP A 45 3.32 6.18 4.69
C ASP A 45 2.17 6.36 5.71
N ALA A 46 1.69 7.58 5.91
CA ALA A 46 0.55 7.85 6.78
C ALA A 46 -0.74 7.13 6.33
N VAL A 47 -1.01 7.11 5.02
CA VAL A 47 -2.16 6.37 4.46
C VAL A 47 -1.99 4.87 4.65
N ASN A 48 -0.79 4.33 4.39
CA ASN A 48 -0.53 2.90 4.54
C ASN A 48 -0.69 2.44 6.00
N GLU A 49 -0.18 3.22 6.96
CA GLU A 49 -0.30 2.92 8.39
C GLU A 49 -1.78 2.95 8.82
N TYR A 50 -2.53 3.97 8.41
CA TYR A 50 -3.98 4.05 8.66
C TYR A 50 -4.76 2.83 8.12
N MET A 51 -4.47 2.44 6.87
CA MET A 51 -5.18 1.33 6.24
C MET A 51 -4.89 -0.01 6.91
N ILE A 52 -3.65 -0.21 7.39
CA ILE A 52 -3.25 -1.42 8.12
C ILE A 52 -3.93 -1.48 9.49
N GLU A 53 -3.95 -0.36 10.23
CA GLU A 53 -4.56 -0.30 11.57
C GLU A 53 -6.08 -0.55 11.55
N ASN A 54 -6.75 -0.20 10.46
CA ASN A 54 -8.19 -0.38 10.30
C ASN A 54 -8.63 -1.71 9.69
N MET A 55 -7.71 -2.53 9.19
CA MET A 55 -8.06 -3.84 8.63
C MET A 55 -7.91 -4.93 9.68
N SER A 56 -8.94 -5.77 9.81
CA SER A 56 -8.88 -6.99 10.59
C SER A 56 -8.07 -8.05 9.83
N GLY A 57 -6.84 -8.33 10.29
CA GLY A 57 -5.99 -9.37 9.70
C GLY A 57 -4.52 -9.26 10.08
N ASP A 58 -3.73 -10.26 9.67
CA ASP A 58 -2.28 -10.23 9.83
C ASP A 58 -1.67 -9.29 8.78
N TYR A 59 -0.83 -8.35 9.22
CA TYR A 59 -0.08 -7.46 8.33
C TYR A 59 1.42 -7.70 8.47
N HIS A 60 2.15 -7.44 7.39
CA HIS A 60 3.61 -7.48 7.37
C HIS A 60 4.12 -6.18 6.75
N LYS A 61 5.03 -5.50 7.45
CA LYS A 61 5.71 -4.31 6.94
C LYS A 61 6.94 -4.75 6.15
N TYR A 62 6.94 -4.51 4.85
CA TYR A 62 8.08 -4.76 3.97
C TYR A 62 8.82 -3.46 3.70
N PHE A 63 10.14 -3.47 3.81
CA PHE A 63 10.99 -2.33 3.48
C PHE A 63 11.39 -2.38 2.00
N SER A 64 11.44 -1.23 1.33
CA SER A 64 11.92 -1.16 -0.04
C SER A 64 13.41 -1.53 -0.10
N SER A 65 13.77 -2.39 -1.05
CA SER A 65 15.18 -2.65 -1.32
C SER A 65 15.80 -1.46 -2.06
N ASN A 66 16.67 -0.72 -1.38
CA ASN A 66 17.47 0.35 -2.00
C ASN A 66 18.75 -0.19 -2.66
N THR A 67 18.92 -1.52 -2.71
CA THR A 67 20.12 -2.14 -3.24
C THR A 67 19.88 -2.63 -4.65
N VAL A 68 20.65 -2.08 -5.60
CA VAL A 68 20.70 -2.60 -6.97
C VAL A 68 21.48 -3.92 -6.95
N CYS A 69 20.85 -5.00 -7.37
CA CYS A 69 21.52 -6.30 -7.52
C CYS A 69 22.63 -6.11 -8.57
N LYS A 70 23.90 -6.24 -8.18
CA LYS A 70 25.02 -6.18 -9.13
C LYS A 70 24.87 -7.35 -10.09
N SER A 71 24.61 -7.07 -11.36
CA SER A 71 24.74 -8.08 -12.42
C SER A 71 26.23 -8.32 -12.64
N ASP A 72 26.77 -9.40 -12.08
CA ASP A 72 28.08 -9.88 -12.52
C ASP A 72 27.94 -10.24 -14.01
N SER A 73 28.82 -9.70 -14.84
CA SER A 73 28.86 -9.86 -16.30
C SER A 73 29.20 -11.30 -16.76
N THR A 74 28.94 -12.29 -15.92
CA THR A 74 29.17 -13.71 -16.16
C THR A 74 27.91 -14.51 -15.85
N GLY A 75 26.88 -14.38 -16.70
CA GLY A 75 25.88 -15.42 -17.05
C GLY A 75 25.07 -16.15 -15.95
N TYR A 76 25.26 -15.87 -14.67
CA TYR A 76 24.54 -16.52 -13.57
C TYR A 76 23.74 -15.48 -12.81
N VAL A 77 22.43 -15.43 -13.11
CA VAL A 77 21.45 -14.66 -12.32
C VAL A 77 21.36 -15.31 -10.95
N ARG A 78 22.04 -14.75 -9.93
CA ARG A 78 21.74 -15.11 -8.54
C ARG A 78 20.47 -14.39 -8.13
N ARG A 79 19.52 -15.16 -7.58
CA ARG A 79 18.32 -14.66 -6.91
C ARG A 79 18.75 -13.79 -5.75
N CYS A 80 18.60 -12.48 -5.90
CA CYS A 80 18.62 -11.54 -4.78
C CYS A 80 17.31 -11.75 -3.99
N ALA A 81 17.33 -12.67 -3.01
CA ALA A 81 16.34 -12.72 -1.95
C ALA A 81 16.91 -11.99 -0.74
N HIS A 82 16.28 -10.92 -0.32
CA HIS A 82 16.50 -10.35 1.00
C HIS A 82 15.15 -10.30 1.70
N ALA A 83 15.10 -10.92 2.88
CA ALA A 83 13.97 -10.92 3.80
C ALA A 83 13.77 -9.53 4.41
#